data_AF-A0A392N2I1-F1
#
_entry.id   AF-A0A392N2I1-F1
#
_cell.length_a   1.000
_cell.length_b   1.000
_cell.length_c   1.000
_cell.angle_alpha   90.00
_cell.angle_beta   90.00
_cell.angle_gamma   90.00
#
_symmetry.space_group_name_H-M   'P 1'
#
loop_
_entity.id
_entity.type
_entity.pdbx_description
1 polymer ?
#
loop_
_entity_poly.entity_id
_entity_poly.type
_entity_poly.pdbx_seq_one_letter_code
_entity_poly.pdbx_strand_id
1 'polypeptide(L)'
;AEILAKYKPTLNSTLLIANLKQVNDTTTKALEYFKSTRHIMLYYEDVVKNRTKLMDVLEFLKVPQMNLKSRQVKIHKGSLSSQVENWNDVSKALTGTQYESFIHEDYRR
;
A
#
# COMPACT_ATOMS: atom_id res chain seq x y z
N ALA A 1 -19.46 5.54 -6.53
CA ALA A 1 -18.41 4.68 -5.93
C ALA A 1 -18.53 3.22 -6.38
N GLU A 2 -19.73 2.63 -6.36
CA GLU A 2 -19.93 1.20 -6.65
C GLU A 2 -19.51 0.77 -8.06
N ILE A 3 -19.70 1.64 -9.07
CA ILE A 3 -19.26 1.35 -10.45
C ILE A 3 -17.73 1.21 -10.51
N LEU A 4 -17.00 2.10 -9.83
CA LEU A 4 -15.53 2.06 -9.77
C LEU A 4 -15.02 0.87 -8.95
N ALA A 5 -15.76 0.46 -7.91
CA ALA A 5 -15.41 -0.70 -7.09
C ALA A 5 -15.47 -2.03 -7.86
N LYS A 6 -16.27 -2.10 -8.95
CA LYS A 6 -16.41 -3.29 -9.79
C LYS A 6 -15.27 -3.45 -10.79
N TYR A 7 -14.53 -2.38 -11.09
CA TYR A 7 -13.43 -2.46 -12.03
C TYR A 7 -12.29 -3.29 -11.45
N LYS A 8 -11.82 -4.26 -12.25
CA LYS A 8 -10.66 -5.09 -11.94
C LYS A 8 -9.57 -4.82 -12.96
N PRO A 9 -8.43 -4.22 -12.56
CA PRO A 9 -7.33 -4.03 -13.48
C PRO A 9 -6.69 -5.36 -13.86
N THR A 10 -6.23 -5.44 -15.11
CA THR A 10 -5.28 -6.46 -15.56
C THR A 10 -3.87 -5.92 -15.37
N LEU A 11 -3.03 -6.65 -14.63
CA LEU A 11 -1.64 -6.28 -14.40
C LEU A 11 -0.72 -6.92 -15.44
N ASN A 12 0.33 -6.19 -15.83
CA ASN A 12 1.38 -6.76 -16.68
C ASN A 12 2.32 -7.62 -15.82
N SER A 13 2.03 -8.92 -15.74
CA SER A 13 2.81 -9.87 -14.92
C SER A 13 4.27 -10.02 -15.38
N THR A 14 4.57 -9.78 -16.66
CA THR A 14 5.94 -9.84 -17.20
C THR A 14 6.81 -8.71 -16.65
N LEU A 15 6.25 -7.51 -16.48
CA LEU A 15 6.98 -6.35 -15.94
C LEU A 15 6.84 -6.21 -14.41
N LEU A 16 6.02 -7.03 -13.77
CA LEU A 16 5.65 -6.86 -12.36
C LEU A 16 6.88 -6.83 -11.44
N ILE A 17 7.78 -7.81 -11.57
CA ILE A 17 8.99 -7.89 -10.74
C ILE A 17 9.92 -6.69 -10.97
N ALA A 18 10.09 -6.28 -12.24
CA ALA A 18 10.92 -5.13 -12.57
C ALA A 18 10.34 -3.83 -11.97
N ASN A 19 9.01 -3.66 -12.04
CA ASN A 19 8.31 -2.51 -11.48
C ASN A 19 8.42 -2.50 -9.94
N LEU A 20 8.21 -3.64 -9.28
CA LEU A 20 8.35 -3.74 -7.82
C LEU A 20 9.78 -3.43 -7.37
N LYS A 21 10.78 -3.94 -8.10
CA LYS A 21 12.18 -3.61 -7.85
C LYS A 21 12.44 -2.11 -8.01
N GLN A 22 11.93 -1.49 -9.08
CA GLN A 22 12.07 -0.06 -9.31
C GLN A 22 11.45 0.77 -8.18
N VAL A 23 10.28 0.39 -7.68
CA VAL A 23 9.61 1.04 -6.54
C VAL A 23 10.47 0.91 -5.29
N ASN A 24 11.00 -0.28 -5.00
CA ASN A 24 11.86 -0.51 -3.84
C ASN A 24 13.18 0.27 -3.92
N ASP A 25 13.82 0.28 -5.10
CA ASP A 25 15.06 1.02 -5.35
C ASP A 25 14.83 2.53 -5.20
N THR A 26 13.71 3.04 -5.73
CA THR A 26 13.32 4.45 -5.59
C THR A 26 13.07 4.82 -4.13
N THR A 27 12.36 3.97 -3.39
CA THR A 27 12.07 4.17 -1.96
C THR A 27 13.37 4.19 -1.16
N THR A 28 14.27 3.24 -1.41
CA THR A 28 15.56 3.16 -0.73
C THR A 28 16.42 4.40 -1.00
N LYS A 29 16.47 4.85 -2.26
CA LYS A 29 17.18 6.09 -2.62
C LYS A 29 16.59 7.32 -1.96
N ALA A 30 15.26 7.43 -1.91
CA ALA A 30 14.60 8.54 -1.24
C ALA A 30 14.96 8.57 0.26
N LEU A 31 14.89 7.42 0.94
CA LEU A 31 15.28 7.33 2.36
C LEU A 31 16.75 7.71 2.58
N GLU A 32 17.65 7.28 1.70
CA GLU A 32 19.06 7.64 1.79
C GLU A 32 19.30 9.15 1.58
N TYR A 33 18.65 9.76 0.58
CA TYR A 33 18.76 11.20 0.31
C TYR A 33 18.19 12.04 1.46
N PHE A 34 17.13 11.57 2.09
CA PHE A 34 16.44 12.27 3.17
C PHE A 34 16.84 11.80 4.57
N LYS A 35 17.95 11.05 4.71
CA LYS A 35 18.38 10.47 5.99
C LYS A 35 18.64 11.48 7.11
N SER A 36 19.04 12.70 6.76
CA SER A 36 19.26 13.80 7.71
C SER A 36 18.01 14.64 8.00
N THR A 37 16.91 14.35 7.29
CA THR A 37 15.63 15.03 7.49
C THR A 37 14.70 14.15 8.29
N ARG A 38 13.87 14.79 9.14
CA ARG A 38 12.83 14.09 9.88
C ARG A 38 11.80 13.56 8.87
N HIS A 39 11.63 12.23 8.80
CA HIS A 39 10.67 11.56 7.92
C HIS A 39 9.87 10.50 8.69
N ILE A 40 8.67 10.19 8.19
CA ILE A 40 7.79 9.14 8.72
C ILE A 40 7.34 8.26 7.56
N MET A 41 7.31 6.95 7.76
CA MET A 41 6.79 5.98 6.80
C MET A 41 5.41 5.52 7.25
N LEU A 42 4.43 5.61 6.35
CA LEU A 42 3.03 5.29 6.65
C LEU A 42 2.48 4.40 5.55
N TYR A 43 1.89 3.28 5.94
CA TYR A 43 1.07 2.49 5.04
C TYR A 43 -0.39 2.92 5.18
N TYR A 44 -1.07 3.12 4.05
CA TYR A 44 -2.48 3.52 4.02
C TYR A 44 -3.35 2.65 4.93
N GLU A 45 -3.05 1.35 4.95
CA GLU A 45 -3.86 0.35 5.62
C GLU A 45 -3.66 0.35 7.13
N ASP A 46 -2.46 0.72 7.60
CA ASP A 46 -2.20 0.93 9.02
C ASP A 46 -3.01 2.12 9.56
N VAL A 47 -3.14 3.18 8.76
CA VAL A 47 -3.93 4.37 9.10
C VAL A 47 -5.43 4.06 9.12
N VAL A 48 -5.90 3.24 8.19
CA VAL A 48 -7.32 2.84 8.10
C VAL A 48 -7.69 1.86 9.23
N LYS A 49 -6.83 0.88 9.51
CA LYS A 49 -7.06 -0.14 10.56
C LYS A 49 -6.87 0.42 11.96
N ASN A 50 -5.78 1.13 12.20
CA ASN A 50 -5.43 1.66 13.51
C ASN A 50 -5.43 3.19 13.50
N ARG A 51 -6.55 3.78 13.94
CA ARG A 51 -6.70 5.23 14.01
C ARG A 51 -5.73 5.92 14.97
N THR A 52 -5.11 5.19 15.91
CA THR A 52 -4.09 5.81 16.77
C THR A 52 -2.86 6.23 15.97
N LYS A 53 -2.60 5.61 14.81
CA LYS A 53 -1.52 6.03 13.90
C LYS A 53 -1.68 7.45 13.40
N LEU A 54 -2.90 8.00 13.34
CA LEU A 54 -3.10 9.41 13.02
C LEU A 54 -2.53 10.34 14.09
N MET A 55 -2.45 9.90 15.35
CA MET A 55 -1.82 10.69 16.42
C MET A 55 -0.31 10.80 16.20
N ASP A 56 0.34 9.69 15.82
CA ASP A 56 1.77 9.69 15.44
C ASP A 56 2.03 10.69 14.30
N VAL A 57 1.10 10.78 13.33
CA VAL A 57 1.18 11.75 12.21
C VAL A 57 0.99 13.19 12.66
N LEU A 58 -0.03 13.46 13.49
CA LEU A 58 -0.28 14.80 14.02
C LEU A 58 0.90 15.32 14.86
N GLU A 59 1.47 14.45 15.69
CA GLU A 59 2.68 14.73 16.46
C GLU A 59 3.88 14.96 15.54
N PHE A 60 4.04 14.13 14.51
CA PHE A 60 5.11 14.29 13.52
C PHE A 60 5.06 15.66 12.84
N LEU A 61 3.87 16.11 12.47
CA LEU A 61 3.61 17.40 11.84
C LEU A 61 3.61 18.58 12.83
N LYS A 62 3.71 18.31 14.15
CA LYS A 62 3.65 19.30 15.23
C LYS A 62 2.36 20.15 15.22
N VAL A 63 1.23 19.51 14.92
CA VAL A 63 -0.08 20.15 14.97
C VAL A 63 -0.88 19.64 16.18
N PRO A 64 -1.88 20.39 16.66
CA PRO A 64 -2.71 19.94 17.77
C PRO A 64 -3.35 18.58 17.50
N GLN A 65 -3.38 17.73 18.51
CA GLN A 65 -4.09 16.45 18.42
C GLN A 65 -5.59 16.71 18.30
N MET A 66 -6.20 16.10 17.30
CA MET A 66 -7.63 16.22 17.04
C MET A 66 -8.15 14.98 16.33
N ASN A 67 -9.46 14.74 16.45
CA ASN A 67 -10.10 13.63 15.77
C ASN A 67 -10.26 13.93 14.28
N LEU A 68 -9.38 13.35 13.46
CA LEU A 68 -9.45 13.48 12.00
C LEU A 68 -10.44 12.48 11.40
N LYS A 69 -11.26 12.95 10.47
CA LYS A 69 -12.19 12.12 9.69
C LYS A 69 -11.97 12.37 8.20
N SER A 70 -11.73 11.31 7.44
CA SER A 70 -11.70 11.42 5.97
C SER A 70 -13.12 11.46 5.41
N ARG A 71 -13.32 12.24 4.36
CA ARG A 71 -14.53 12.19 3.52
C ARG A 71 -14.39 11.14 2.40
N GLN A 72 -13.19 10.57 2.22
CA GLN A 72 -12.95 9.53 1.23
C GLN A 72 -13.59 8.21 1.69
N VAL A 73 -14.11 7.46 0.73
CA VAL A 73 -14.71 6.16 0.96
C VAL A 73 -13.80 5.10 0.34
N LYS A 74 -13.35 4.11 1.13
CA LYS A 74 -12.65 2.93 0.59
C LYS A 74 -13.65 2.14 -0.26
N ILE A 75 -13.39 2.09 -1.57
CA ILE A 75 -14.30 1.47 -2.54
C ILE A 75 -13.95 -0.01 -2.81
N HIS A 76 -12.68 -0.38 -2.67
CA HIS A 76 -12.21 -1.76 -2.83
C HIS A 76 -12.33 -2.51 -1.50
N LYS A 77 -13.13 -3.58 -1.50
CA LYS A 77 -13.38 -4.46 -0.35
C LYS A 77 -13.06 -5.91 -0.73
N GLY A 78 -12.73 -6.75 0.25
CA GLY A 78 -12.32 -8.13 0.00
C GLY A 78 -10.83 -8.28 -0.29
N SER A 79 -10.43 -9.49 -0.69
CA SER A 79 -9.03 -9.84 -0.97
C SER A 79 -8.51 -9.22 -2.26
N LEU A 80 -7.20 -9.03 -2.36
CA LEU A 80 -6.54 -8.61 -3.62
C LEU A 80 -6.89 -9.55 -4.78
N SER A 81 -7.00 -10.85 -4.52
CA SER A 81 -7.39 -11.85 -5.52
C SER A 81 -8.76 -11.61 -6.13
N SER A 82 -9.69 -10.99 -5.39
CA SER A 82 -11.01 -10.64 -5.90
C SER A 82 -11.02 -9.35 -6.71
N GLN A 83 -9.95 -8.56 -6.63
CA GLN A 83 -9.85 -7.19 -7.16
C GLN A 83 -8.96 -7.07 -8.40
N VAL A 84 -8.20 -8.11 -8.76
CA VAL A 84 -7.32 -8.13 -9.94
C VAL A 84 -7.83 -9.16 -10.92
N GLU A 85 -7.98 -8.77 -12.19
CA GLU A 85 -8.62 -9.62 -13.21
C GLU A 85 -7.78 -10.87 -13.50
N ASN A 86 -6.47 -10.70 -13.70
CA ASN A 86 -5.53 -11.79 -13.98
C ASN A 86 -4.74 -12.23 -12.72
N TRP A 87 -5.42 -12.38 -11.59
CA TRP A 87 -4.77 -12.69 -10.31
C TRP A 87 -3.88 -13.93 -10.35
N ASN A 88 -4.27 -14.99 -11.07
CA ASN A 88 -3.49 -16.23 -11.15
C ASN A 88 -2.10 -15.98 -11.78
N ASP A 89 -2.03 -15.15 -12.82
CA ASP A 89 -0.76 -14.81 -13.47
C ASP A 89 0.12 -13.97 -12.55
N VAL A 90 -0.49 -13.04 -11.80
CA VAL A 90 0.18 -12.20 -10.81
C VAL A 90 0.73 -13.05 -9.68
N SER A 91 -0.10 -13.92 -9.10
CA SER A 91 0.30 -14.85 -8.04
C SER A 91 1.47 -15.71 -8.50
N LYS A 92 1.38 -16.31 -9.70
CA LYS A 92 2.45 -17.12 -10.27
C LYS A 92 3.74 -16.35 -10.50
N ALA A 93 3.65 -15.08 -10.91
CA ALA A 93 4.83 -14.23 -11.12
C ALA A 93 5.52 -13.84 -9.82
N LEU A 94 4.79 -13.76 -8.70
CA LEU A 94 5.31 -13.36 -7.39
C LEU A 94 5.76 -14.54 -6.52
N THR A 95 5.15 -15.73 -6.67
CA THR A 95 5.49 -16.93 -5.89
C THR A 95 6.97 -17.31 -6.06
N GLY A 96 7.65 -17.61 -4.94
CA GLY A 96 9.08 -17.92 -4.92
C GLY A 96 10.00 -16.71 -5.07
N THR A 97 9.46 -15.50 -5.14
CA THR A 97 10.25 -14.26 -5.17
C THR A 97 10.24 -13.55 -3.82
N GLN A 98 11.13 -12.58 -3.62
CA GLN A 98 11.13 -11.73 -2.42
C GLN A 98 9.83 -10.93 -2.20
N TYR A 99 8.97 -10.85 -3.23
CA TYR A 99 7.71 -10.13 -3.22
C TYR A 99 6.50 -11.04 -3.00
N GLU A 100 6.71 -12.33 -2.75
CA GLU A 100 5.64 -13.31 -2.52
C GLU A 100 4.71 -12.92 -1.36
N SER A 101 5.23 -12.21 -0.35
CA SER A 101 4.43 -11.72 0.78
C SER A 101 3.25 -10.86 0.33
N PHE A 102 3.33 -10.16 -0.80
CA PHE A 102 2.22 -9.35 -1.34
C PHE A 102 1.01 -10.18 -1.80
N ILE A 103 1.17 -11.50 -2.00
CA ILE A 103 0.06 -12.39 -2.35
C ILE A 103 -0.77 -12.74 -1.11
N HIS A 104 -0.12 -12.86 0.05
CA HIS A 104 -0.71 -13.37 1.28
C HIS A 104 -1.16 -12.26 2.23
N GLU A 105 -0.56 -11.09 2.10
CA GLU A 105 -0.85 -9.96 2.95
C GLU A 105 -2.02 -9.15 2.39
N ASP A 106 -3.24 -9.62 2.64
CA ASP A 106 -4.41 -8.73 2.72
C ASP A 106 -4.35 -7.96 4.06
N TYR A 107 -3.19 -7.38 4.37
CA TYR A 107 -2.84 -6.63 5.58
C TYR A 107 -2.59 -7.51 6.83
N ARG A 108 -1.32 -7.65 7.25
CA ARG A 108 -0.93 -8.32 8.52
C ARG A 108 -1.77 -7.86 9.72
N ARG A 109 -2.03 -8.82 10.61
CA ARG A 109 -2.76 -8.68 11.89
C ARG A 109 -1.98 -7.85 12.90
#